data_AF-A0A944BVK2-F1
#
_entry.id   AF-A0A944BVK2-F1
#
_cell.length_a   1.000
_cell.length_b   1.000
_cell.length_c   1.000
_cell.angle_alpha   90.00
_cell.angle_beta   90.00
_cell.angle_gamma   90.00
#
_symmetry.space_group_name_H-M   'P 1'
#
loop_
_entity.id
_entity.type
_entity.pdbx_description
1 polymer ?
#
loop_
_entity_poly.entity_id
_entity_poly.type
_entity_poly.pdbx_seq_one_letter_code
_entity_poly.pdbx_strand_id
1 'polypeptide(L)'
;MTFISINNLAALVGTSNSVVQKWANNKKFPMIIDHGISGFDMSDLSSIPEVQAMMESKWDLEKDSTPLRQYNSVELFAGAGGLALGMSLAGFHHVLLNEFDTSACNTLKTNKPNWNVIEGDVRHIDFTPLRGKVDFLSGGFPCQAFSYAGKQAGFNDTRGTLFFELARAVKEIRPLVFMGENVKGLISHDEGRTFDTIRNTIKELGYTLVDPRVLKAIMYQVPQKRERLILIAIRNDVADKVQFHWPTPFYRVLTLRDALHKSDIFDTDVSETIGFSYPEKKKQVMALVPQGGNWRDLPEDIAKSYMGGSWLLGGGKTGMARRLSLDEPSLTLTCSPCQKQTERCHPTETRPLSVREYARIQTFPDYWQFQGTVAAQYKQIGNAVPVNLAWAIGRSLIRLLNDIQRVHPLETEDCTSAVSKIMHEYSKCTFIKDNTTQTSIKKDSTKQLNLFSLFELYADNSIVDNSFVHDGAVKYQTSSKLVLPQKNCLVCLVKKDNFKQFENQTAKIYYSGKKFPSTVALDKLFYFMPYLKSKGVRDLYLIKSARVGNRKEGQKDEDLSDFRLVFDIEFVKQIFDDYQPIGLKIWMTFTDTTLNEILPTRTL
;
A
#
# COMPACT_ATOMS: atom_id res chain seq x y z
N MET A 1 -21.48 -8.52 34.32
CA MET A 1 -20.64 -9.52 35.01
C MET A 1 -19.24 -9.43 34.43
N THR A 2 -18.25 -9.32 35.32
CA THR A 2 -16.83 -9.03 35.08
C THR A 2 -16.00 -10.30 34.96
N PHE A 3 -16.49 -11.38 34.34
CA PHE A 3 -15.72 -12.62 34.23
C PHE A 3 -14.89 -12.67 32.94
N ILE A 4 -13.64 -13.13 33.03
CA ILE A 4 -12.82 -13.46 31.86
C ILE A 4 -12.17 -14.84 32.02
N SER A 5 -12.38 -15.71 31.04
CA SER A 5 -11.77 -17.05 31.04
C SER A 5 -10.25 -16.98 30.86
N ILE A 6 -9.54 -18.01 31.31
CA ILE A 6 -8.08 -18.12 31.15
C ILE A 6 -7.66 -17.95 29.69
N ASN A 7 -8.40 -18.57 28.76
CA ASN A 7 -8.09 -18.53 27.33
C ASN A 7 -8.32 -17.14 26.73
N ASN A 8 -9.39 -16.46 27.15
CA ASN A 8 -9.70 -15.10 26.68
C ASN A 8 -8.72 -14.08 27.25
N LEU A 9 -8.32 -14.21 28.51
CA LEU A 9 -7.29 -13.37 29.11
C LEU A 9 -5.94 -13.57 28.42
N ALA A 10 -5.56 -14.82 28.15
CA ALA A 10 -4.33 -15.13 27.41
C ALA A 10 -4.35 -14.50 26.01
N ALA A 11 -5.49 -14.59 25.32
CA ALA A 11 -5.70 -13.97 24.01
C ALA A 11 -5.61 -12.43 24.06
N LEU A 12 -6.24 -11.81 25.06
CA LEU A 12 -6.27 -10.37 25.26
C LEU A 12 -4.86 -9.80 25.49
N VAL A 13 -4.12 -10.41 26.42
CA VAL A 13 -2.76 -9.97 26.77
C VAL A 13 -1.75 -10.35 25.67
N GLY A 14 -2.02 -11.40 24.90
CA GLY A 14 -1.11 -11.89 23.85
C GLY A 14 -0.05 -12.85 24.39
N THR A 15 -0.43 -13.70 25.36
CA THR A 15 0.44 -14.71 25.97
C THR A 15 -0.18 -16.12 25.83
N SER A 16 0.51 -17.16 26.31
CA SER A 16 -0.02 -18.53 26.29
C SER A 16 -0.97 -18.80 27.46
N ASN A 17 -1.94 -19.71 27.26
CA ASN A 17 -2.82 -20.18 28.32
C ASN A 17 -2.02 -20.73 29.52
N SER A 18 -0.88 -21.37 29.27
CA SER A 18 0.03 -21.87 30.32
C SER A 18 0.66 -20.76 31.17
N VAL A 19 0.91 -19.57 30.61
CA VAL A 19 1.42 -18.42 31.38
C VAL A 19 0.33 -17.87 32.29
N VAL A 20 -0.90 -17.73 31.78
CA VAL A 20 -2.04 -17.27 32.59
C VAL A 20 -2.37 -18.29 33.69
N GLN A 21 -2.32 -19.59 33.39
CA GLN A 21 -2.51 -20.64 34.40
C GLN A 21 -1.45 -20.56 35.50
N LYS A 22 -0.20 -20.22 35.18
CA LYS A 22 0.85 -19.98 36.19
C LYS A 22 0.50 -18.79 37.09
N TRP A 23 -0.16 -17.75 36.58
CA TRP A 23 -0.60 -16.63 37.43
C TRP A 23 -1.64 -17.09 38.46
N ALA A 24 -2.60 -17.93 38.05
CA ALA A 24 -3.55 -18.55 38.97
C ALA A 24 -2.86 -19.45 39.99
N ASN A 25 -1.98 -20.36 39.55
CA ASN A 25 -1.30 -21.31 40.42
C ASN A 25 -0.38 -20.62 41.44
N ASN A 26 0.26 -19.52 41.03
CA ASN A 26 1.11 -18.71 41.90
C ASN A 26 0.32 -17.71 42.77
N LYS A 27 -1.02 -17.75 42.74
CA LYS A 27 -1.93 -16.83 43.46
C LYS A 27 -1.65 -15.35 43.16
N LYS A 28 -1.13 -15.04 41.97
CA LYS A 28 -0.95 -13.65 41.52
C LYS A 28 -2.30 -12.96 41.36
N PHE A 29 -3.30 -13.72 40.88
CA PHE A 29 -4.69 -13.30 40.78
C PHE A 29 -5.60 -14.44 41.27
N PRO A 30 -6.70 -14.14 42.00
CA PRO A 30 -7.62 -15.15 42.49
C PRO A 30 -8.40 -15.76 41.31
N MET A 31 -8.25 -17.07 41.12
CA MET A 31 -8.99 -17.80 40.10
C MET A 31 -10.37 -18.18 40.62
N ILE A 32 -11.38 -18.00 39.77
CA ILE A 32 -12.76 -18.40 40.03
C ILE A 32 -13.24 -19.36 38.95
N ILE A 33 -14.31 -20.09 39.26
CA ILE A 33 -15.00 -20.98 38.32
C ILE A 33 -16.39 -20.41 38.10
N ASP A 34 -16.70 -20.07 36.85
CA ASP A 34 -18.02 -19.59 36.44
C ASP A 34 -18.59 -20.56 35.40
N HIS A 35 -19.78 -21.12 35.66
CA HIS A 35 -20.43 -22.11 34.79
C HIS A 35 -19.53 -23.26 34.32
N GLY A 36 -18.62 -23.72 35.19
CA GLY A 36 -17.65 -24.80 34.89
C GLY A 36 -16.41 -24.35 34.12
N ILE A 37 -16.25 -23.05 33.84
CA ILE A 37 -15.11 -22.46 33.13
C ILE A 37 -14.20 -21.75 34.15
N SER A 38 -12.91 -22.09 34.15
CA SER A 38 -11.92 -21.41 34.97
C SER A 38 -11.54 -20.04 34.39
N GLY A 39 -11.44 -19.04 35.26
CA GLY A 39 -11.12 -17.66 34.88
C GLY A 39 -10.91 -16.77 36.09
N PHE A 40 -11.17 -15.47 35.90
CA PHE A 40 -10.91 -14.43 36.88
C PHE A 40 -12.03 -13.41 36.86
N ASP A 41 -12.25 -12.74 37.99
CA ASP A 41 -12.97 -11.48 37.99
C ASP A 41 -12.05 -10.37 37.44
N MET A 42 -12.56 -9.54 36.53
CA MET A 42 -11.82 -8.47 35.88
C MET A 42 -11.38 -7.38 36.88
N SER A 43 -12.12 -7.18 37.97
CA SER A 43 -11.74 -6.22 39.01
C SER A 43 -10.41 -6.57 39.69
N ASP A 44 -10.15 -7.87 39.89
CA ASP A 44 -8.88 -8.39 40.42
C ASP A 44 -7.72 -8.27 39.42
N LEU A 45 -8.03 -8.00 38.16
CA LEU A 45 -7.08 -7.88 37.05
C LEU A 45 -6.82 -6.43 36.64
N SER A 46 -7.25 -5.45 37.43
CA SER A 46 -7.09 -4.01 37.15
C SER A 46 -5.64 -3.55 36.91
N SER A 47 -4.64 -4.31 37.39
CA SER A 47 -3.23 -4.06 37.09
C SER A 47 -2.79 -4.44 35.66
N ILE A 48 -3.64 -5.14 34.91
CA ILE A 48 -3.42 -5.49 33.50
C ILE A 48 -3.99 -4.37 32.63
N PRO A 49 -3.16 -3.64 31.85
CA PRO A 49 -3.61 -2.46 31.10
C PRO A 49 -4.79 -2.72 30.16
N GLU A 50 -4.81 -3.86 29.45
CA GLU A 50 -5.91 -4.20 28.57
C GLU A 50 -7.23 -4.43 29.32
N VAL A 51 -7.17 -5.02 30.51
CA VAL A 51 -8.37 -5.27 31.33
C VAL A 51 -8.89 -3.95 31.91
N GLN A 52 -7.98 -3.12 32.44
CA GLN A 52 -8.33 -1.79 32.92
C GLN A 52 -9.01 -0.95 31.82
N ALA A 53 -8.44 -0.94 30.62
CA ALA A 53 -9.00 -0.20 29.49
C ALA A 53 -10.40 -0.70 29.08
N MET A 54 -10.68 -2.01 29.21
CA MET A 54 -12.03 -2.56 28.98
C MET A 54 -13.02 -2.16 30.08
N MET A 55 -12.58 -2.10 31.34
CA MET A 55 -13.42 -1.68 32.47
C MET A 55 -13.75 -0.19 32.43
N GLU A 56 -12.81 0.65 32.03
CA GLU A 56 -12.96 2.11 31.91
C GLU A 56 -13.50 2.56 30.55
N SER A 57 -13.95 1.60 29.73
CA SER A 57 -14.37 1.85 28.36
C SER A 57 -15.55 2.82 28.27
N LYS A 58 -15.49 3.70 27.26
CA LYS A 58 -16.58 4.59 26.87
C LYS A 58 -17.28 4.10 25.60
N TRP A 59 -17.22 2.80 25.32
CA TRP A 59 -17.71 2.19 24.07
C TRP A 59 -19.12 2.66 23.70
N ASP A 60 -20.06 2.60 24.64
CA ASP A 60 -21.47 2.94 24.41
C ASP A 60 -21.70 4.45 24.21
N LEU A 61 -20.85 5.31 24.79
CA LEU A 61 -20.92 6.75 24.50
C LEU A 61 -20.32 7.05 23.12
N GLU A 62 -19.24 6.36 22.78
CA GLU A 62 -18.54 6.57 21.52
C GLU A 62 -19.29 5.98 20.32
N LYS A 63 -20.11 4.94 20.50
CA LYS A 63 -20.78 4.24 19.38
C LYS A 63 -21.77 5.13 18.63
N ASP A 64 -22.35 6.10 19.35
CA ASP A 64 -23.35 7.04 18.84
C ASP A 64 -22.70 8.31 18.23
N SER A 65 -21.38 8.30 18.01
CA SER A 65 -20.68 9.42 17.36
C SER A 65 -21.16 9.59 15.92
N THR A 66 -21.86 10.68 15.63
CA THR A 66 -22.29 11.04 14.27
C THR A 66 -21.51 12.23 13.73
N PRO A 67 -21.33 12.33 12.40
CA PRO A 67 -20.66 13.47 11.80
C PRO A 67 -21.51 14.75 11.88
N LEU A 68 -20.87 15.91 12.09
CA LEU A 68 -21.53 17.23 12.13
C LEU A 68 -21.96 17.73 10.74
N ARG A 69 -21.33 17.21 9.69
CA ARG A 69 -21.69 17.40 8.28
C ARG A 69 -21.26 16.16 7.51
N GLN A 70 -21.66 16.03 6.25
CA GLN A 70 -21.12 14.95 5.43
C GLN A 70 -19.59 15.09 5.27
N TYR A 71 -18.84 14.07 5.67
CA TYR A 71 -17.39 14.00 5.47
C TYR A 71 -17.07 13.14 4.25
N ASN A 72 -16.48 13.77 3.24
CA ASN A 72 -16.10 13.10 2.00
C ASN A 72 -14.83 12.29 2.23
N SER A 73 -14.83 11.02 1.78
CA SER A 73 -13.70 10.12 1.91
C SER A 73 -13.27 9.47 0.60
N VAL A 74 -11.97 9.20 0.50
CA VAL A 74 -11.37 8.37 -0.57
C VAL A 74 -10.66 7.18 0.08
N GLU A 75 -10.88 5.98 -0.44
CA GLU A 75 -10.18 4.78 0.01
C GLU A 75 -9.34 4.14 -1.11
N LEU A 76 -8.07 3.91 -0.84
CA LEU A 76 -7.15 3.21 -1.73
C LEU A 76 -6.94 1.77 -1.25
N PHE A 77 -6.75 0.84 -2.18
CA PHE A 77 -6.56 -0.58 -1.87
C PHE A 77 -7.75 -1.17 -1.07
N ALA A 78 -8.97 -0.85 -1.50
CA ALA A 78 -10.20 -1.11 -0.75
C ALA A 78 -10.47 -2.61 -0.49
N GLY A 79 -9.87 -3.50 -1.28
CA GLY A 79 -10.10 -4.94 -1.22
C GLY A 79 -11.59 -5.25 -1.34
N ALA A 80 -12.07 -6.23 -0.59
CA ALA A 80 -13.49 -6.55 -0.53
C ALA A 80 -14.31 -5.59 0.35
N GLY A 81 -13.73 -4.48 0.79
CA GLY A 81 -14.43 -3.41 1.49
C GLY A 81 -14.50 -3.55 3.01
N GLY A 82 -13.60 -4.30 3.65
CA GLY A 82 -13.62 -4.42 5.12
C GLY A 82 -13.39 -3.08 5.82
N LEU A 83 -12.37 -2.34 5.38
CA LEU A 83 -12.08 -0.98 5.86
C LEU A 83 -13.16 0.00 5.38
N ALA A 84 -13.42 0.04 4.07
CA ALA A 84 -14.45 0.91 3.47
C ALA A 84 -15.82 0.77 4.15
N LEU A 85 -16.29 -0.45 4.39
CA LEU A 85 -17.58 -0.70 5.03
C LEU A 85 -17.57 -0.19 6.46
N GLY A 86 -16.53 -0.46 7.24
CA GLY A 86 -16.41 0.05 8.62
C GLY A 86 -16.41 1.58 8.66
N MET A 87 -15.69 2.24 7.74
CA MET A 87 -15.68 3.70 7.62
C MET A 87 -17.06 4.24 7.22
N SER A 88 -17.74 3.59 6.27
CA SER A 88 -19.09 3.97 5.85
C SER A 88 -20.11 3.82 6.98
N LEU A 89 -20.02 2.73 7.77
CA LEU A 89 -20.86 2.51 8.94
C LEU A 89 -20.60 3.55 10.04
N ALA A 90 -19.39 4.12 10.12
CA ALA A 90 -19.10 5.22 11.04
C ALA A 90 -19.68 6.57 10.56
N GLY A 91 -20.11 6.67 9.30
CA GLY A 91 -20.73 7.88 8.74
C GLY A 91 -19.91 8.58 7.65
N PHE A 92 -18.80 8.00 7.19
CA PHE A 92 -18.05 8.55 6.06
C PHE A 92 -18.79 8.36 4.73
N HIS A 93 -18.70 9.38 3.86
CA HIS A 93 -19.24 9.34 2.50
C HIS A 93 -18.11 9.10 1.49
N HIS A 94 -17.99 7.86 1.01
CA HIS A 94 -16.97 7.51 0.01
C HIS A 94 -17.30 8.13 -1.35
N VAL A 95 -16.52 9.11 -1.76
CA VAL A 95 -16.64 9.74 -3.10
C VAL A 95 -15.93 8.91 -4.16
N LEU A 96 -14.89 8.16 -3.78
CA LEU A 96 -14.10 7.32 -4.67
C LEU A 96 -13.42 6.19 -3.90
N LEU A 97 -13.44 4.97 -4.46
CA LEU A 97 -12.61 3.85 -4.00
C LEU A 97 -11.75 3.33 -5.16
N ASN A 98 -10.51 2.94 -4.85
CA ASN A 98 -9.64 2.24 -5.79
C ASN A 98 -9.31 0.83 -5.31
N GLU A 99 -9.40 -0.14 -6.23
CA GLU A 99 -8.99 -1.53 -6.01
C GLU A 99 -8.46 -2.15 -7.31
N PHE A 100 -7.43 -3.00 -7.23
CA PHE A 100 -6.78 -3.61 -8.39
C PHE A 100 -7.39 -4.97 -8.79
N ASP A 101 -7.79 -5.77 -7.78
CA ASP A 101 -8.34 -7.11 -7.94
C ASP A 101 -9.79 -7.04 -8.44
N THR A 102 -10.04 -7.63 -9.60
CA THR A 102 -11.35 -7.61 -10.27
C THR A 102 -12.46 -8.26 -9.42
N SER A 103 -12.15 -9.33 -8.68
CA SER A 103 -13.15 -10.00 -7.83
C SER A 103 -13.54 -9.10 -6.66
N ALA A 104 -12.56 -8.42 -6.06
CA ALA A 104 -12.78 -7.44 -5.01
C ALA A 104 -13.59 -6.22 -5.50
N CYS A 105 -13.27 -5.70 -6.68
CA CYS A 105 -14.04 -4.62 -7.31
C CYS A 105 -15.51 -5.00 -7.53
N ASN A 106 -15.76 -6.22 -8.02
CA ASN A 106 -17.12 -6.72 -8.21
C ASN A 106 -17.85 -6.87 -6.86
N THR A 107 -17.18 -7.38 -5.82
CA THR A 107 -17.73 -7.41 -4.46
C THR A 107 -18.17 -6.02 -4.00
N LEU A 108 -17.33 -5.00 -4.15
CA LEU A 108 -17.70 -3.62 -3.77
C LEU A 108 -18.93 -3.12 -4.53
N LYS A 109 -18.92 -3.25 -5.86
CA LYS A 109 -20.00 -2.78 -6.76
C LYS A 109 -21.33 -3.49 -6.51
N THR A 110 -21.31 -4.81 -6.25
CA THR A 110 -22.52 -5.58 -5.94
C THR A 110 -23.16 -5.12 -4.64
N ASN A 111 -22.37 -4.88 -3.60
CA ASN A 111 -22.91 -4.54 -2.28
C ASN A 111 -23.22 -3.04 -2.12
N LYS A 112 -22.52 -2.18 -2.86
CA LYS A 112 -22.69 -0.73 -2.83
C LYS A 112 -22.67 -0.17 -4.27
N PRO A 113 -23.77 -0.30 -5.03
CA PRO A 113 -23.82 0.16 -6.42
C PRO A 113 -23.56 1.66 -6.60
N ASN A 114 -23.85 2.46 -5.56
CA ASN A 114 -23.64 3.91 -5.56
C ASN A 114 -22.17 4.32 -5.26
N TRP A 115 -21.29 3.37 -4.94
CA TRP A 115 -19.88 3.66 -4.73
C TRP A 115 -19.14 3.76 -6.06
N ASN A 116 -18.40 4.86 -6.25
CA ASN A 116 -17.54 5.03 -7.41
C ASN A 116 -16.27 4.19 -7.23
N VAL A 117 -16.20 3.03 -7.87
CA VAL A 117 -15.06 2.11 -7.78
C VAL A 117 -14.24 2.16 -9.06
N ILE A 118 -13.00 2.66 -8.97
CA ILE A 118 -12.00 2.55 -10.04
C ILE A 118 -11.28 1.22 -9.90
N GLU A 119 -11.54 0.33 -10.85
CA GLU A 119 -10.82 -0.93 -10.99
C GLU A 119 -9.47 -0.71 -11.69
N GLY A 120 -8.39 -0.88 -10.93
CA GLY A 120 -7.05 -1.07 -11.45
C GLY A 120 -5.99 -0.37 -10.61
N ASP A 121 -4.87 -0.07 -11.24
CA ASP A 121 -3.64 0.27 -10.54
C ASP A 121 -3.62 1.73 -10.13
N VAL A 122 -3.47 1.97 -8.83
CA VAL A 122 -3.45 3.30 -8.22
C VAL A 122 -2.43 4.24 -8.90
N ARG A 123 -1.33 3.71 -9.43
CA ARG A 123 -0.24 4.48 -10.08
C ARG A 123 -0.70 5.29 -11.28
N HIS A 124 -1.80 4.88 -11.91
CA HIS A 124 -2.31 5.50 -13.13
C HIS A 124 -3.53 6.40 -12.89
N ILE A 125 -3.89 6.64 -11.62
CA ILE A 125 -5.02 7.50 -11.25
C ILE A 125 -4.51 8.88 -10.89
N ASP A 126 -4.99 9.91 -11.60
CA ASP A 126 -4.78 11.31 -11.26
C ASP A 126 -5.85 11.77 -10.27
N PHE A 127 -5.45 12.07 -9.04
CA PHE A 127 -6.37 12.52 -8.00
C PHE A 127 -6.43 14.05 -7.87
N THR A 128 -5.68 14.81 -8.69
CA THR A 128 -5.66 16.27 -8.63
C THR A 128 -7.04 16.93 -8.75
N PRO A 129 -8.05 16.39 -9.48
CA PRO A 129 -9.39 16.98 -9.49
C PRO A 129 -10.09 17.01 -8.13
N LEU A 130 -9.68 16.16 -7.17
CA LEU A 130 -10.23 16.09 -5.81
C LEU A 130 -9.51 16.99 -4.81
N ARG A 131 -8.54 17.79 -5.26
CA ARG A 131 -7.76 18.67 -4.38
C ARG A 131 -8.66 19.60 -3.56
N GLY A 132 -8.55 19.50 -2.24
CA GLY A 132 -9.29 20.35 -1.29
C GLY A 132 -10.76 19.96 -1.09
N LYS A 133 -11.23 18.84 -1.66
CA LYS A 133 -12.65 18.41 -1.60
C LYS A 133 -12.92 17.21 -0.69
N VAL A 134 -11.85 16.59 -0.20
CA VAL A 134 -11.91 15.34 0.56
C VAL A 134 -11.44 15.63 1.98
N ASP A 135 -12.21 15.18 2.97
CA ASP A 135 -11.91 15.36 4.38
C ASP A 135 -10.95 14.26 4.86
N PHE A 136 -11.19 13.03 4.41
CA PHE A 136 -10.49 11.84 4.89
C PHE A 136 -9.99 10.95 3.75
N LEU A 137 -8.74 10.49 3.84
CA LEU A 137 -8.17 9.51 2.93
C LEU A 137 -7.70 8.27 3.70
N SER A 138 -8.15 7.08 3.34
CA SER A 138 -7.68 5.81 3.92
C SER A 138 -6.94 4.95 2.90
N GLY A 139 -6.01 4.12 3.36
CA GLY A 139 -5.42 3.08 2.52
C GLY A 139 -4.71 1.97 3.29
N GLY A 140 -5.09 0.72 3.02
CA GLY A 140 -4.40 -0.49 3.50
C GLY A 140 -3.37 -0.97 2.48
N PHE A 141 -2.23 -0.28 2.39
CA PHE A 141 -1.28 -0.54 1.32
C PHE A 141 -0.58 -1.91 1.49
N PRO A 142 -0.44 -2.71 0.41
CA PRO A 142 0.17 -4.03 0.48
C PRO A 142 1.57 -4.02 1.08
N CYS A 143 1.83 -4.98 1.97
CA CYS A 143 3.04 -5.02 2.80
C CYS A 143 3.85 -6.32 2.61
N GLN A 144 3.66 -7.02 1.49
CA GLN A 144 4.29 -8.33 1.26
C GLN A 144 5.82 -8.28 1.32
N ALA A 145 6.41 -7.11 1.03
CA ALA A 145 7.84 -6.85 1.17
C ALA A 145 8.33 -6.72 2.62
N PHE A 146 7.46 -6.36 3.57
CA PHE A 146 7.82 -6.07 4.97
C PHE A 146 7.24 -7.07 5.98
N SER A 147 6.45 -8.05 5.54
CA SER A 147 5.88 -9.09 6.41
C SER A 147 6.92 -10.15 6.82
N TYR A 148 6.75 -10.73 8.01
CA TYR A 148 7.62 -11.81 8.54
C TYR A 148 7.66 -13.06 7.63
N ALA A 149 6.63 -13.27 6.81
CA ALA A 149 6.53 -14.38 5.85
C ALA A 149 7.03 -14.01 4.43
N GLY A 150 7.45 -12.75 4.20
CA GLY A 150 7.96 -12.25 2.92
C GLY A 150 9.49 -12.25 2.84
N LYS A 151 10.03 -11.86 1.68
CA LYS A 151 11.49 -11.79 1.44
C LYS A 151 12.19 -10.60 2.14
N GLN A 152 11.48 -9.85 3.00
CA GLN A 152 11.99 -8.69 3.75
C GLN A 152 12.80 -7.68 2.91
N ALA A 153 12.42 -7.51 1.63
CA ALA A 153 13.15 -6.68 0.69
C ALA A 153 12.86 -5.17 0.84
N GLY A 154 11.98 -4.79 1.76
CA GLY A 154 11.66 -3.39 2.07
C GLY A 154 11.12 -2.61 0.87
N PHE A 155 11.55 -1.35 0.74
CA PHE A 155 11.17 -0.45 -0.37
C PHE A 155 11.82 -0.80 -1.72
N ASN A 156 12.76 -1.76 -1.76
CA ASN A 156 13.36 -2.23 -3.01
C ASN A 156 12.45 -3.22 -3.77
N ASP A 157 11.33 -3.65 -3.16
CA ASP A 157 10.28 -4.43 -3.79
C ASP A 157 9.21 -3.48 -4.36
N THR A 158 8.73 -3.74 -5.58
CA THR A 158 7.67 -2.94 -6.24
C THR A 158 6.37 -2.89 -5.43
N ARG A 159 6.15 -3.82 -4.51
CA ARG A 159 5.01 -3.79 -3.57
C ARG A 159 5.27 -2.88 -2.38
N GLY A 160 6.53 -2.71 -1.98
CA GLY A 160 6.93 -1.76 -0.93
C GLY A 160 6.77 -0.30 -1.34
N THR A 161 6.79 -0.01 -2.65
CA THR A 161 6.61 1.34 -3.19
C THR A 161 5.17 1.85 -3.15
N LEU A 162 4.16 1.00 -2.84
CA LEU A 162 2.76 1.41 -2.81
C LEU A 162 2.43 2.42 -1.69
N PHE A 163 3.27 2.50 -0.65
CA PHE A 163 3.21 3.61 0.30
C PHE A 163 3.43 4.97 -0.38
N PHE A 164 4.34 5.06 -1.36
CA PHE A 164 4.58 6.32 -2.09
C PHE A 164 3.41 6.71 -2.99
N GLU A 165 2.61 5.74 -3.43
CA GLU A 165 1.36 6.04 -4.16
C GLU A 165 0.26 6.56 -3.24
N LEU A 166 0.16 6.03 -2.02
CA LEU A 166 -0.66 6.63 -0.98
C LEU A 166 -0.20 8.07 -0.68
N ALA A 167 1.11 8.29 -0.53
CA ALA A 167 1.69 9.62 -0.33
C ALA A 167 1.42 10.57 -1.51
N ARG A 168 1.48 10.07 -2.75
CA ARG A 168 1.14 10.83 -3.96
C ARG A 168 -0.33 11.25 -3.95
N ALA A 169 -1.24 10.33 -3.65
CA ALA A 169 -2.67 10.65 -3.54
C ALA A 169 -2.93 11.68 -2.43
N VAL A 170 -2.28 11.56 -1.26
CA VAL A 170 -2.35 12.57 -0.18
C VAL A 170 -1.84 13.93 -0.64
N LYS A 171 -0.75 13.98 -1.42
CA LYS A 171 -0.20 15.22 -1.99
C LYS A 171 -1.16 15.86 -2.99
N GLU A 172 -1.81 15.07 -3.82
CA GLU A 172 -2.74 15.53 -4.86
C GLU A 172 -4.06 16.01 -4.26
N ILE A 173 -4.68 15.20 -3.39
CA ILE A 173 -5.99 15.42 -2.78
C ILE A 173 -5.94 16.45 -1.65
N ARG A 174 -4.84 16.51 -0.88
CA ARG A 174 -4.68 17.39 0.28
C ARG A 174 -5.77 17.22 1.38
N PRO A 175 -6.12 15.99 1.82
CA PRO A 175 -7.18 15.80 2.82
C PRO A 175 -6.88 16.46 4.18
N LEU A 176 -7.88 16.62 5.03
CA LEU A 176 -7.68 17.11 6.41
C LEU A 176 -6.96 16.06 7.26
N VAL A 177 -7.34 14.80 7.07
CA VAL A 177 -6.79 13.65 7.79
C VAL A 177 -6.54 12.52 6.79
N PHE A 178 -5.45 11.77 6.96
CA PHE A 178 -5.33 10.48 6.28
C PHE A 178 -4.90 9.37 7.23
N MET A 179 -5.26 8.15 6.86
CA MET A 179 -4.99 6.93 7.60
C MET A 179 -4.26 5.91 6.71
N GLY A 180 -3.15 5.40 7.22
CA GLY A 180 -2.51 4.19 6.70
C GLY A 180 -2.81 3.00 7.60
N GLU A 181 -3.26 1.89 7.02
CA GLU A 181 -3.36 0.60 7.72
C GLU A 181 -2.24 -0.33 7.26
N ASN A 182 -1.65 -1.06 8.20
CA ASN A 182 -0.66 -2.08 7.87
C ASN A 182 -0.51 -3.18 8.95
N VAL A 183 0.35 -4.16 8.69
CA VAL A 183 0.74 -5.22 9.62
C VAL A 183 1.68 -4.68 10.70
N LYS A 184 1.60 -5.26 11.91
CA LYS A 184 2.46 -4.93 13.06
C LYS A 184 3.96 -4.94 12.76
N GLY A 185 4.41 -5.83 11.88
CA GLY A 185 5.83 -6.01 11.55
C GLY A 185 6.49 -4.80 10.89
N LEU A 186 5.71 -3.82 10.39
CA LEU A 186 6.25 -2.63 9.72
C LEU A 186 7.11 -1.77 10.65
N ILE A 187 6.78 -1.67 11.95
CA ILE A 187 7.55 -0.87 12.92
C ILE A 187 8.98 -1.41 13.08
N SER A 188 9.12 -2.73 13.13
CA SER A 188 10.40 -3.40 13.36
C SER A 188 11.19 -3.69 12.07
N HIS A 189 10.64 -3.31 10.90
CA HIS A 189 11.25 -3.65 9.63
C HIS A 189 12.50 -2.80 9.35
N ASP A 190 13.54 -3.43 8.79
CA ASP A 190 14.81 -2.79 8.40
C ASP A 190 15.43 -1.95 9.54
N GLU A 191 15.41 -2.50 10.77
CA GLU A 191 15.94 -1.85 11.99
C GLU A 191 15.30 -0.47 12.28
N GLY A 192 14.05 -0.25 11.82
CA GLY A 192 13.31 1.00 12.02
C GLY A 192 13.44 2.00 10.87
N ARG A 193 14.41 1.84 9.96
CA ARG A 193 14.63 2.77 8.83
C ARG A 193 13.41 2.92 7.93
N THR A 194 12.68 1.83 7.72
CA THR A 194 11.44 1.86 6.92
C THR A 194 10.39 2.77 7.55
N PHE A 195 10.28 2.70 8.87
CA PHE A 195 9.32 3.50 9.63
C PHE A 195 9.72 4.98 9.68
N ASP A 196 11.01 5.27 9.80
CA ASP A 196 11.53 6.64 9.75
C ASP A 196 11.30 7.30 8.39
N THR A 197 11.47 6.56 7.29
CA THR A 197 11.12 7.05 5.95
C THR A 197 9.65 7.42 5.86
N ILE A 198 8.74 6.57 6.36
CA ILE A 198 7.30 6.88 6.41
C ILE A 198 7.08 8.17 7.19
N ARG A 199 7.62 8.29 8.41
CA ARG A 199 7.47 9.49 9.25
C ARG A 199 7.97 10.76 8.55
N ASN A 200 9.13 10.69 7.90
CA ASN A 200 9.72 11.81 7.16
C ASN A 200 8.86 12.20 5.95
N THR A 201 8.38 11.24 5.16
CA THR A 201 7.47 11.52 4.04
C THR A 201 6.17 12.17 4.52
N ILE A 202 5.58 11.71 5.62
CA ILE A 202 4.37 12.33 6.20
C ILE A 202 4.63 13.78 6.59
N LYS A 203 5.79 14.05 7.21
CA LYS A 203 6.22 15.40 7.58
C LYS A 203 6.43 16.30 6.35
N GLU A 204 7.10 15.81 5.31
CA GLU A 204 7.32 16.53 4.04
C GLU A 204 6.02 16.84 3.31
N LEU A 205 5.01 15.98 3.44
CA LEU A 205 3.66 16.24 2.93
C LEU A 205 2.92 17.32 3.74
N GLY A 206 3.48 17.85 4.83
CA GLY A 206 2.83 18.86 5.66
C GLY A 206 1.71 18.29 6.55
N TYR A 207 1.95 17.11 7.12
CA TYR A 207 1.07 16.48 8.11
C TYR A 207 1.84 16.13 9.38
N THR A 208 1.11 16.16 10.49
CA THR A 208 1.56 15.73 11.81
C THR A 208 1.08 14.31 12.04
N LEU A 209 2.01 13.37 12.22
CA LEU A 209 1.72 11.98 12.54
C LEU A 209 1.35 11.87 14.03
N VAL A 210 0.15 11.39 14.32
CA VAL A 210 -0.23 10.95 15.67
C VAL A 210 0.56 9.69 16.01
N ASP A 211 0.98 9.56 17.27
CA ASP A 211 1.72 8.39 17.75
C ASP A 211 1.09 7.07 17.26
N PRO A 212 1.79 6.33 16.38
CA PRO A 212 1.29 5.10 15.80
C PRO A 212 0.89 4.08 16.85
N ARG A 213 -0.22 3.37 16.64
CA ARG A 213 -0.65 2.29 17.53
C ARG A 213 -0.91 0.99 16.80
N VAL A 214 -0.52 -0.10 17.45
CA VAL A 214 -0.94 -1.45 17.06
C VAL A 214 -2.23 -1.77 17.81
N LEU A 215 -3.33 -1.88 17.09
CA LEU A 215 -4.63 -2.24 17.65
C LEU A 215 -4.85 -3.75 17.56
N LYS A 216 -5.32 -4.34 18.66
CA LYS A 216 -5.74 -5.74 18.73
C LYS A 216 -7.24 -5.82 18.42
N ALA A 217 -7.61 -6.42 17.29
CA ALA A 217 -9.01 -6.53 16.83
C ALA A 217 -9.94 -7.15 17.89
N ILE A 218 -9.42 -8.09 18.69
CA ILE A 218 -10.12 -8.74 19.82
C ILE A 218 -10.73 -7.74 20.81
N MET A 219 -10.20 -6.52 20.89
CA MET A 219 -10.68 -5.45 21.76
C MET A 219 -11.80 -4.60 21.13
N TYR A 220 -12.27 -4.89 19.91
CA TYR A 220 -13.19 -4.02 19.16
C TYR A 220 -14.36 -4.80 18.53
N GLN A 221 -15.02 -5.67 19.32
CA GLN A 221 -16.10 -6.55 18.84
C GLN A 221 -15.70 -7.44 17.64
N VAL A 222 -14.47 -7.96 17.63
CA VAL A 222 -14.01 -8.90 16.60
C VAL A 222 -13.62 -10.22 17.28
N PRO A 223 -14.23 -11.37 16.90
CA PRO A 223 -13.92 -12.68 17.47
C PRO A 223 -12.63 -13.28 16.87
N GLN A 224 -11.56 -12.47 16.81
CA GLN A 224 -10.30 -12.84 16.17
C GLN A 224 -9.08 -12.17 16.81
N LYS A 225 -8.02 -12.95 17.01
CA LYS A 225 -6.68 -12.49 17.42
C LYS A 225 -5.92 -11.91 16.23
N ARG A 226 -6.26 -10.69 15.80
CA ARG A 226 -5.60 -9.97 14.69
C ARG A 226 -5.07 -8.63 15.17
N GLU A 227 -3.81 -8.34 14.87
CA GLU A 227 -3.18 -7.06 15.20
C GLU A 227 -2.95 -6.24 13.93
N ARG A 228 -3.17 -4.92 14.01
CA ARG A 228 -2.94 -3.97 12.91
C ARG A 228 -2.30 -2.69 13.40
N LEU A 229 -1.27 -2.26 12.68
CA LEU A 229 -0.66 -0.95 12.83
C LEU A 229 -1.54 0.08 12.12
N ILE A 230 -1.94 1.10 12.86
CA ILE A 230 -2.71 2.23 12.35
C ILE A 230 -1.86 3.48 12.45
N LEU A 231 -1.74 4.19 11.32
CA LEU A 231 -1.08 5.49 11.18
C LEU A 231 -2.16 6.53 10.93
N ILE A 232 -2.28 7.53 11.79
CA ILE A 232 -3.19 8.67 11.61
C ILE A 232 -2.35 9.93 11.46
N ALA A 233 -2.58 10.69 10.40
CA ALA A 233 -1.85 11.92 10.13
C ALA A 233 -2.83 13.06 9.86
N ILE A 234 -2.61 14.18 10.55
CA ILE A 234 -3.48 15.36 10.55
C ILE A 234 -2.76 16.51 9.86
N ARG A 235 -3.46 17.25 9.00
CA ARG A 235 -2.87 18.36 8.24
C ARG A 235 -2.34 19.46 9.18
N ASN A 236 -1.16 19.99 8.91
CA ASN A 236 -0.45 20.88 9.85
C ASN A 236 -1.17 22.19 10.18
N ASP A 237 -2.07 22.67 9.32
CA ASP A 237 -2.87 23.88 9.53
C ASP A 237 -3.99 23.72 10.59
N VAL A 238 -4.31 22.47 10.95
CA VAL A 238 -5.32 22.13 11.97
C VAL A 238 -4.78 21.25 13.10
N ALA A 239 -3.64 20.60 12.93
CA ALA A 239 -3.11 19.59 13.85
C ALA A 239 -2.84 20.09 15.28
N ASP A 240 -2.47 21.37 15.44
CA ASP A 240 -2.19 22.00 16.74
C ASP A 240 -3.46 22.42 17.51
N LYS A 241 -4.62 22.42 16.84
CA LYS A 241 -5.91 22.87 17.39
C LYS A 241 -6.80 21.73 17.86
N VAL A 242 -6.42 20.49 17.59
CA VAL A 242 -7.24 19.29 17.86
C VAL A 242 -6.40 18.18 18.44
N GLN A 243 -7.05 17.24 19.12
CA GLN A 243 -6.40 16.07 19.68
C GLN A 243 -7.11 14.80 19.24
N PHE A 244 -6.35 13.87 18.63
CA PHE A 244 -6.90 12.56 18.28
C PHE A 244 -7.01 11.66 19.51
N HIS A 245 -8.20 11.10 19.71
CA HIS A 245 -8.48 10.12 20.75
C HIS A 245 -8.74 8.76 20.11
N TRP A 246 -7.91 7.78 20.45
CA TRP A 246 -8.08 6.40 19.99
C TRP A 246 -9.40 5.79 20.48
N PRO A 247 -9.98 4.83 19.75
CA PRO A 247 -11.23 4.19 20.17
C PRO A 247 -11.05 3.47 21.49
N THR A 248 -12.02 3.60 22.40
CA THR A 248 -12.03 2.75 23.60
C THR A 248 -12.35 1.30 23.23
N PRO A 249 -11.84 0.31 23.97
CA PRO A 249 -12.09 -1.10 23.67
C PRO A 249 -13.50 -1.53 24.09
N PHE A 250 -14.04 -2.57 23.48
CA PHE A 250 -15.29 -3.19 23.92
C PHE A 250 -15.10 -3.87 25.28
N TYR A 251 -16.15 -3.89 26.10
CA TYR A 251 -16.09 -4.36 27.49
C TYR A 251 -15.95 -5.88 27.68
N ARG A 252 -16.08 -6.68 26.60
CA ARG A 252 -15.85 -8.14 26.64
C ARG A 252 -15.10 -8.65 25.40
N VAL A 253 -14.47 -9.81 25.54
CA VAL A 253 -13.86 -10.54 24.42
C VAL A 253 -14.92 -11.37 23.71
N LEU A 254 -14.99 -11.27 22.38
CA LEU A 254 -15.84 -12.13 21.56
C LEU A 254 -15.11 -13.42 21.16
N THR A 255 -15.84 -14.53 21.07
CA THR A 255 -15.31 -15.85 20.68
C THR A 255 -15.90 -16.33 19.35
N LEU A 256 -15.43 -17.48 18.86
CA LEU A 256 -16.03 -18.09 17.68
C LEU A 256 -17.50 -18.43 17.85
N ARG A 257 -17.96 -18.70 19.08
CA ARG A 257 -19.39 -18.86 19.37
C ARG A 257 -20.19 -17.63 18.97
N ASP A 258 -19.70 -16.43 19.32
CA ASP A 258 -20.33 -15.16 18.93
C ASP A 258 -20.36 -14.95 17.40
N ALA A 259 -19.38 -15.53 16.67
CA ALA A 259 -19.33 -15.42 15.21
C ALA A 259 -20.27 -16.40 14.50
N LEU A 260 -20.40 -17.61 15.02
CA LEU A 260 -21.09 -18.72 14.36
C LEU A 260 -22.57 -18.83 14.74
N HIS A 261 -22.94 -18.35 15.92
CA HIS A 261 -24.31 -18.37 16.43
C HIS A 261 -24.86 -16.96 16.59
N LYS A 262 -26.18 -16.88 16.82
CA LYS A 262 -26.84 -15.64 17.25
C LYS A 262 -26.12 -15.03 18.45
N SER A 263 -25.79 -13.75 18.37
CA SER A 263 -24.99 -13.02 19.36
C SER A 263 -25.25 -11.52 19.28
N ASP A 264 -24.51 -10.73 20.07
CA ASP A 264 -24.56 -9.26 20.03
C ASP A 264 -24.16 -8.66 18.67
N ILE A 265 -23.49 -9.44 17.81
CA ILE A 265 -23.00 -8.98 16.50
C ILE A 265 -23.67 -9.65 15.30
N PHE A 266 -24.51 -10.67 15.53
CA PHE A 266 -25.28 -11.36 14.48
C PHE A 266 -26.65 -11.80 15.00
N ASP A 267 -27.72 -11.46 14.27
CA ASP A 267 -29.09 -11.77 14.70
C ASP A 267 -29.49 -13.24 14.53
N THR A 268 -28.69 -14.01 13.80
CA THR A 268 -28.97 -15.40 13.41
C THR A 268 -27.73 -16.29 13.52
N ASP A 269 -27.96 -17.59 13.62
CA ASP A 269 -26.92 -18.59 13.40
C ASP A 269 -26.42 -18.52 11.94
N VAL A 270 -25.17 -18.94 11.74
CA VAL A 270 -24.51 -18.85 10.44
C VAL A 270 -25.20 -19.74 9.41
N SER A 271 -25.53 -19.17 8.26
CA SER A 271 -26.05 -19.95 7.13
C SER A 271 -24.95 -20.82 6.53
N GLU A 272 -25.27 -22.06 6.20
CA GLU A 272 -24.37 -22.90 5.39
C GLU A 272 -24.06 -22.24 4.05
N THR A 273 -22.80 -22.35 3.63
CA THR A 273 -22.34 -21.80 2.36
C THR A 273 -21.17 -22.60 1.80
N ILE A 274 -20.74 -22.23 0.60
CA ILE A 274 -19.61 -22.83 -0.10
C ILE A 274 -18.32 -22.74 0.71
N GLY A 275 -17.45 -23.72 0.53
CA GLY A 275 -16.14 -23.74 1.16
C GLY A 275 -15.26 -24.85 0.61
N PHE A 276 -14.06 -24.97 1.13
CA PHE A 276 -13.18 -26.09 0.78
C PHE A 276 -13.50 -27.31 1.63
N SER A 277 -13.24 -28.49 1.07
CA SER A 277 -13.24 -29.76 1.77
C SER A 277 -11.81 -30.25 1.98
N TYR A 278 -11.59 -31.09 2.99
CA TYR A 278 -10.31 -31.75 3.18
C TYR A 278 -10.18 -32.97 2.26
N PRO A 279 -8.98 -33.22 1.69
CA PRO A 279 -8.65 -34.54 1.16
C PRO A 279 -8.78 -35.60 2.25
N GLU A 280 -9.16 -36.82 1.88
CA GLU A 280 -9.52 -37.89 2.83
C GLU A 280 -8.44 -38.16 3.89
N LYS A 281 -7.18 -38.29 3.46
CA LYS A 281 -6.04 -38.47 4.38
C LYS A 281 -5.94 -37.36 5.44
N LYS A 282 -6.24 -36.12 5.05
CA LYS A 282 -6.20 -34.97 5.96
C LYS A 282 -7.42 -34.95 6.87
N LYS A 283 -8.59 -35.32 6.35
CA LYS A 283 -9.83 -35.45 7.12
C LYS A 283 -9.67 -36.45 8.28
N GLN A 284 -9.05 -37.60 8.02
CA GLN A 284 -8.75 -38.62 9.04
C GLN A 284 -7.87 -38.07 10.17
N VAL A 285 -6.81 -37.32 9.83
CA VAL A 285 -5.96 -36.68 10.84
C VAL A 285 -6.73 -35.63 11.65
N MET A 286 -7.46 -34.75 10.97
CA MET A 286 -8.19 -33.68 11.66
C MET A 286 -9.32 -34.20 12.55
N ALA A 287 -9.89 -35.37 12.24
CA ALA A 287 -10.93 -36.00 13.06
C ALA A 287 -10.44 -36.39 14.46
N LEU A 288 -9.13 -36.64 14.62
CA LEU A 288 -8.51 -36.99 15.90
C LEU A 288 -8.19 -35.77 16.77
N VAL A 289 -8.19 -34.57 16.20
CA VAL A 289 -7.84 -33.35 16.94
C VAL A 289 -9.07 -32.84 17.67
N PRO A 290 -9.04 -32.69 19.02
CA PRO A 290 -10.15 -32.15 19.78
C PRO A 290 -10.32 -30.64 19.58
N GLN A 291 -11.45 -30.09 20.01
CA GLN A 291 -11.70 -28.65 19.93
C GLN A 291 -10.59 -27.86 20.66
N GLY A 292 -10.07 -26.80 20.02
CA GLY A 292 -8.92 -26.05 20.54
C GLY A 292 -7.57 -26.80 20.51
N GLY A 293 -7.54 -28.03 20.01
CA GLY A 293 -6.35 -28.88 19.88
C GLY A 293 -5.48 -28.54 18.66
N ASN A 294 -4.32 -29.17 18.58
CA ASN A 294 -3.36 -29.09 17.48
C ASN A 294 -2.64 -30.45 17.28
N TRP A 295 -1.55 -30.44 16.50
CA TRP A 295 -0.75 -31.64 16.24
C TRP A 295 -0.27 -32.39 17.50
N ARG A 296 -0.14 -31.72 18.66
CA ARG A 296 0.26 -32.33 19.93
C ARG A 296 -0.77 -33.31 20.49
N ASP A 297 -2.02 -33.17 20.08
CA ASP A 297 -3.12 -34.02 20.55
C ASP A 297 -3.26 -35.29 19.69
N LEU A 298 -2.46 -35.43 18.64
CA LEU A 298 -2.44 -36.61 17.79
C LEU A 298 -1.57 -37.73 18.39
N PRO A 299 -1.88 -39.02 18.11
CA PRO A 299 -0.95 -40.12 18.33
C PRO A 299 0.41 -39.83 17.68
N GLU A 300 1.50 -40.21 18.35
CA GLU A 300 2.86 -39.77 18.00
C GLU A 300 3.27 -40.18 16.56
N ASP A 301 2.89 -41.38 16.13
CA ASP A 301 3.13 -41.90 14.78
C ASP A 301 2.41 -41.07 13.71
N ILE A 302 1.15 -40.73 13.97
CA ILE A 302 0.33 -39.86 13.10
C ILE A 302 0.89 -38.44 13.09
N ALA A 303 1.28 -37.91 14.25
CA ALA A 303 1.86 -36.58 14.38
C ALA A 303 3.17 -36.46 13.60
N LYS A 304 4.08 -37.43 13.74
CA LYS A 304 5.34 -37.50 12.97
C LYS A 304 5.09 -37.55 11.48
N SER A 305 4.21 -38.45 11.04
CA SER A 305 3.84 -38.60 9.63
C SER A 305 3.22 -37.32 9.05
N TYR A 306 2.30 -36.69 9.80
CA TYR A 306 1.64 -35.46 9.39
C TYR A 306 2.61 -34.28 9.37
N MET A 307 3.44 -34.09 10.39
CA MET A 307 4.37 -32.97 10.47
C MET A 307 5.54 -33.09 9.49
N GLY A 308 5.97 -34.31 9.17
CA GLY A 308 7.13 -34.58 8.33
C GLY A 308 8.38 -33.88 8.90
N GLY A 309 9.14 -33.19 8.05
CA GLY A 309 10.35 -32.46 8.49
C GLY A 309 10.09 -31.40 9.57
N SER A 310 8.86 -30.90 9.73
CA SER A 310 8.54 -29.94 10.80
C SER A 310 8.58 -30.54 12.21
N TRP A 311 8.52 -31.87 12.34
CA TRP A 311 8.64 -32.58 13.61
C TRP A 311 10.03 -32.38 14.25
N LEU A 312 11.07 -32.30 13.43
CA LEU A 312 12.47 -32.16 13.86
C LEU A 312 12.87 -30.71 14.14
N LEU A 313 12.00 -29.75 13.81
CA LEU A 313 12.28 -28.32 13.96
C LEU A 313 11.75 -27.80 15.31
N GLY A 314 12.55 -26.99 15.99
CA GLY A 314 12.13 -26.27 17.19
C GLY A 314 11.00 -25.26 16.94
N GLY A 315 10.42 -24.75 18.02
CA GLY A 315 9.45 -23.65 18.02
C GLY A 315 8.01 -24.08 17.71
N GLY A 316 7.23 -24.36 18.77
CA GLY A 316 5.76 -24.25 18.83
C GLY A 316 4.92 -25.05 17.82
N LYS A 317 5.01 -24.74 16.52
CA LYS A 317 4.27 -25.31 15.38
C LYS A 317 2.75 -25.46 15.62
N THR A 318 2.18 -24.67 16.52
CA THR A 318 0.79 -24.79 17.01
C THR A 318 -0.26 -24.55 15.92
N GLY A 319 0.14 -24.01 14.76
CA GLY A 319 -0.73 -23.85 13.60
C GLY A 319 -0.93 -25.12 12.77
N MET A 320 -0.15 -26.19 13.00
CA MET A 320 -0.31 -27.46 12.29
C MET A 320 -1.39 -28.32 12.94
N ALA A 321 -2.24 -28.94 12.11
CA ALA A 321 -3.40 -29.74 12.53
C ALA A 321 -4.27 -29.01 13.56
N ARG A 322 -4.41 -27.69 13.44
CA ARG A 322 -5.11 -26.85 14.41
C ARG A 322 -6.62 -26.93 14.22
N ARG A 323 -7.34 -27.33 15.26
CA ARG A 323 -8.80 -27.21 15.37
C ARG A 323 -9.14 -25.98 16.22
N LEU A 324 -10.06 -25.17 15.74
CA LEU A 324 -10.53 -23.99 16.46
C LEU A 324 -11.44 -24.37 17.64
N SER A 325 -11.77 -23.42 18.51
CA SER A 325 -12.65 -23.62 19.65
C SER A 325 -13.78 -22.60 19.66
N LEU A 326 -15.00 -23.03 20.00
CA LEU A 326 -16.14 -22.11 20.13
C LEU A 326 -15.92 -21.10 21.26
N ASP A 327 -15.18 -21.49 22.29
CA ASP A 327 -14.95 -20.68 23.49
C ASP A 327 -13.65 -19.86 23.44
N GLU A 328 -13.01 -19.80 22.27
CA GLU A 328 -11.86 -18.95 22.02
C GLU A 328 -12.09 -18.03 20.81
N PRO A 329 -11.48 -16.82 20.78
CA PRO A 329 -11.37 -16.04 19.56
C PRO A 329 -10.58 -16.81 18.50
N SER A 330 -10.99 -16.66 17.24
CA SER A 330 -10.29 -17.26 16.12
C SER A 330 -8.84 -16.78 16.03
N LEU A 331 -7.93 -17.64 15.60
CA LEU A 331 -6.61 -17.19 15.17
C LEU A 331 -6.74 -16.31 13.91
N THR A 332 -5.74 -15.47 13.61
CA THR A 332 -5.72 -14.69 12.36
C THR A 332 -6.06 -15.58 11.17
N LEU A 333 -7.13 -15.21 10.46
CA LEU A 333 -7.54 -15.86 9.24
C LEU A 333 -6.58 -15.49 8.11
N THR A 334 -6.18 -16.51 7.35
CA THR A 334 -5.28 -16.41 6.20
C THR A 334 -6.05 -16.44 4.89
N CYS A 335 -5.44 -16.00 3.80
CA CYS A 335 -6.04 -15.97 2.45
C CYS A 335 -6.38 -17.36 1.88
N SER A 336 -6.02 -18.42 2.59
CA SER A 336 -6.39 -19.81 2.31
C SER A 336 -6.71 -20.50 3.64
N PRO A 337 -7.85 -21.22 3.74
CA PRO A 337 -8.32 -21.79 5.01
C PRO A 337 -7.71 -23.15 5.35
N CYS A 338 -7.02 -23.79 4.41
CA CYS A 338 -6.60 -25.20 4.51
C CYS A 338 -5.08 -25.41 4.35
N GLN A 339 -4.27 -24.38 4.60
CA GLN A 339 -2.82 -24.48 4.54
C GLN A 339 -2.28 -25.25 5.74
N LYS A 340 -1.39 -26.23 5.49
CA LYS A 340 -0.89 -27.17 6.50
C LYS A 340 -0.25 -26.50 7.73
N GLN A 341 0.43 -25.37 7.55
CA GLN A 341 1.12 -24.64 8.64
C GLN A 341 0.20 -23.67 9.39
N THR A 342 -0.92 -23.28 8.79
CA THR A 342 -1.84 -22.25 9.27
C THR A 342 -3.27 -22.79 9.27
N GLU A 343 -3.43 -24.05 9.66
CA GLU A 343 -4.68 -24.78 9.59
C GLU A 343 -5.75 -24.12 10.47
N ARG A 344 -6.99 -24.09 9.99
CA ARG A 344 -8.15 -23.55 10.72
C ARG A 344 -9.36 -24.48 10.52
N CYS A 345 -9.31 -25.64 11.16
CA CYS A 345 -10.43 -26.58 11.12
C CYS A 345 -11.61 -26.06 11.96
N HIS A 346 -12.82 -26.29 11.47
CA HIS A 346 -14.07 -25.92 12.14
C HIS A 346 -14.13 -26.51 13.57
N PRO A 347 -14.69 -25.81 14.57
CA PRO A 347 -14.66 -26.27 15.96
C PRO A 347 -15.37 -27.61 16.21
N THR A 348 -16.43 -27.91 15.46
CA THR A 348 -17.29 -29.10 15.66
C THR A 348 -17.35 -30.03 14.46
N GLU A 349 -16.89 -29.59 13.29
CA GLU A 349 -16.96 -30.37 12.05
C GLU A 349 -15.56 -30.60 11.49
N THR A 350 -15.34 -31.72 10.81
CA THR A 350 -14.01 -32.05 10.25
C THR A 350 -13.87 -31.51 8.83
N ARG A 351 -13.93 -30.18 8.72
CA ARG A 351 -13.73 -29.39 7.50
C ARG A 351 -13.08 -28.03 7.82
N PRO A 352 -12.47 -27.35 6.84
CA PRO A 352 -12.18 -25.92 6.98
C PRO A 352 -13.46 -25.12 7.27
N LEU A 353 -13.27 -23.91 7.81
CA LEU A 353 -14.34 -22.92 7.87
C LEU A 353 -14.87 -22.62 6.47
N SER A 354 -16.19 -22.43 6.33
CA SER A 354 -16.85 -22.00 5.10
C SER A 354 -16.60 -20.51 4.82
N VAL A 355 -16.95 -20.02 3.62
CA VAL A 355 -16.74 -18.60 3.27
C VAL A 355 -17.49 -17.65 4.21
N ARG A 356 -18.73 -17.97 4.59
CA ARG A 356 -19.58 -17.12 5.45
C ARG A 356 -19.06 -17.14 6.88
N GLU A 357 -18.64 -18.29 7.39
CA GLU A 357 -17.98 -18.38 8.71
C GLU A 357 -16.70 -17.52 8.74
N TYR A 358 -15.90 -17.58 7.67
CA TYR A 358 -14.74 -16.72 7.47
C TYR A 358 -15.10 -15.23 7.51
N ALA A 359 -16.15 -14.85 6.79
CA ALA A 359 -16.62 -13.47 6.69
C ALA A 359 -17.13 -12.94 8.05
N ARG A 360 -17.92 -13.75 8.77
CA ARG A 360 -18.43 -13.39 10.10
C ARG A 360 -17.33 -13.21 11.14
N ILE A 361 -16.26 -14.00 11.08
CA ILE A 361 -15.08 -13.81 11.95
C ILE A 361 -14.38 -12.47 11.67
N GLN A 362 -14.38 -12.03 10.42
CA GLN A 362 -13.93 -10.69 10.01
C GLN A 362 -15.03 -9.62 10.18
N THR A 363 -16.13 -9.97 10.84
CA THR A 363 -17.27 -9.09 11.19
C THR A 363 -17.98 -8.47 9.97
N PHE A 364 -17.89 -9.11 8.80
CA PHE A 364 -18.74 -8.73 7.68
C PHE A 364 -20.20 -9.08 7.98
N PRO A 365 -21.15 -8.21 7.65
CA PRO A 365 -22.57 -8.53 7.77
C PRO A 365 -22.97 -9.61 6.75
N ASP A 366 -24.01 -10.37 7.08
CA ASP A 366 -24.45 -11.50 6.27
C ASP A 366 -24.95 -11.12 4.88
N TYR A 367 -25.49 -9.91 4.72
CA TYR A 367 -25.90 -9.40 3.42
C TYR A 367 -24.71 -9.08 2.50
N TRP A 368 -23.47 -9.01 3.02
CA TRP A 368 -22.30 -8.72 2.20
C TRP A 368 -21.95 -9.93 1.32
N GLN A 369 -22.02 -9.75 0.00
CA GLN A 369 -21.85 -10.79 -1.01
C GLN A 369 -20.46 -10.73 -1.65
N PHE A 370 -19.65 -11.77 -1.51
CA PHE A 370 -18.34 -11.86 -2.13
C PHE A 370 -18.41 -12.45 -3.53
N GLN A 371 -17.72 -11.81 -4.48
CA GLN A 371 -17.67 -12.20 -5.89
C GLN A 371 -16.37 -12.94 -6.23
N GLY A 372 -16.37 -13.67 -7.37
CA GLY A 372 -15.23 -14.44 -7.87
C GLY A 372 -15.20 -15.90 -7.38
N THR A 373 -14.11 -16.61 -7.68
CA THR A 373 -13.94 -18.02 -7.28
C THR A 373 -13.86 -18.16 -5.76
N VAL A 374 -14.17 -19.36 -5.24
CA VAL A 374 -14.06 -19.65 -3.78
C VAL A 374 -12.69 -19.25 -3.23
N ALA A 375 -11.61 -19.55 -3.95
CA ALA A 375 -10.25 -19.14 -3.56
C ALA A 375 -10.08 -17.62 -3.51
N ALA A 376 -10.64 -16.89 -4.48
CA ALA A 376 -10.62 -15.43 -4.50
C ALA A 376 -11.44 -14.83 -3.34
N GLN A 377 -12.56 -15.45 -2.94
CA GLN A 377 -13.36 -15.02 -1.80
C GLN A 377 -12.59 -15.18 -0.48
N TYR A 378 -11.91 -16.33 -0.26
CA TYR A 378 -11.04 -16.49 0.92
C TYR A 378 -9.88 -15.49 0.95
N LYS A 379 -9.28 -15.19 -0.21
CA LYS A 379 -8.22 -14.18 -0.34
C LYS A 379 -8.73 -12.79 0.05
N GLN A 380 -9.90 -12.41 -0.47
CA GLN A 380 -10.59 -11.16 -0.14
C GLN A 380 -10.82 -11.01 1.36
N ILE A 381 -11.42 -12.03 1.99
CA ILE A 381 -11.74 -12.00 3.43
C ILE A 381 -10.47 -12.03 4.29
N GLY A 382 -9.46 -12.83 3.93
CA GLY A 382 -8.21 -12.92 4.69
C GLY A 382 -7.38 -11.62 4.68
N ASN A 383 -7.41 -10.89 3.56
CA ASN A 383 -6.76 -9.60 3.42
C ASN A 383 -7.49 -8.46 4.14
N ALA A 384 -8.81 -8.55 4.28
CA ALA A 384 -9.62 -7.47 4.84
C ALA A 384 -9.22 -7.05 6.26
N VAL A 385 -9.38 -5.76 6.57
CA VAL A 385 -9.50 -5.27 7.95
C VAL A 385 -10.87 -5.71 8.48
N PRO A 386 -10.97 -6.24 9.72
CA PRO A 386 -12.27 -6.54 10.30
C PRO A 386 -13.16 -5.30 10.32
N VAL A 387 -14.41 -5.44 9.87
CA VAL A 387 -15.37 -4.32 9.74
C VAL A 387 -15.58 -3.59 11.07
N ASN A 388 -15.74 -4.31 12.18
CA ASN A 388 -15.96 -3.68 13.49
C ASN A 388 -14.73 -2.92 14.02
N LEU A 389 -13.51 -3.40 13.72
CA LEU A 389 -12.28 -2.67 14.02
C LEU A 389 -12.22 -1.37 13.19
N ALA A 390 -12.50 -1.46 11.89
CA ALA A 390 -12.56 -0.31 11.01
C ALA A 390 -13.63 0.70 11.46
N TRP A 391 -14.79 0.23 11.89
CA TRP A 391 -15.88 1.04 12.43
C TRP A 391 -15.48 1.76 13.73
N ALA A 392 -14.83 1.08 14.67
CA ALA A 392 -14.35 1.70 15.90
C ALA A 392 -13.32 2.82 15.62
N ILE A 393 -12.38 2.58 14.70
CA ILE A 393 -11.43 3.62 14.25
C ILE A 393 -12.18 4.76 13.56
N GLY A 394 -13.14 4.44 12.69
CA GLY A 394 -13.99 5.39 11.98
C GLY A 394 -14.68 6.36 12.93
N ARG A 395 -15.32 5.86 14.00
CA ARG A 395 -15.97 6.72 15.01
C ARG A 395 -15.00 7.67 15.70
N SER A 396 -13.75 7.25 15.90
CA SER A 396 -12.70 8.11 16.45
C SER A 396 -12.29 9.21 15.48
N LEU A 397 -12.21 8.89 14.19
CA LEU A 397 -11.93 9.86 13.13
C LEU A 397 -13.09 10.85 12.94
N ILE A 398 -14.34 10.40 13.07
CA ILE A 398 -15.52 11.27 13.04
C ILE A 398 -15.46 12.29 14.18
N ARG A 399 -15.12 11.86 15.42
CA ARG A 399 -14.93 12.80 16.53
C ARG A 399 -13.82 13.81 16.25
N LEU A 400 -12.68 13.36 15.71
CA LEU A 400 -11.60 14.26 15.31
C LEU A 400 -12.06 15.27 14.25
N LEU A 401 -12.77 14.84 13.21
CA LEU A 401 -13.27 15.74 12.16
C LEU A 401 -14.36 16.68 12.67
N ASN A 402 -15.17 16.24 13.64
CA ASN A 402 -16.11 17.11 14.35
C ASN A 402 -15.36 18.20 15.14
N ASP A 403 -14.25 17.86 15.80
CA ASP A 403 -13.41 18.86 16.48
C ASP A 403 -12.76 19.83 15.49
N ILE A 404 -12.24 19.32 14.36
CA ILE A 404 -11.73 20.16 13.26
C ILE A 404 -12.83 21.11 12.76
N GLN A 405 -14.05 20.61 12.53
CA GLN A 405 -15.18 21.41 12.07
C GLN A 405 -15.55 22.53 13.05
N ARG A 406 -15.39 22.32 14.36
CA ARG A 406 -15.67 23.34 15.39
C ARG A 406 -14.64 24.47 15.39
N VAL A 407 -13.36 24.15 15.20
CA VAL A 407 -12.26 25.14 15.23
C VAL A 407 -11.97 25.74 13.85
N HIS A 408 -12.36 25.03 12.79
CA HIS A 408 -12.17 25.40 11.40
C HIS A 408 -13.41 24.98 10.59
N PRO A 409 -14.49 25.78 10.63
CA PRO A 409 -15.72 25.46 9.91
C PRO A 409 -15.47 25.37 8.40
N LEU A 410 -15.81 24.23 7.83
CA LEU A 410 -15.73 23.94 6.40
C LEU A 410 -17.09 23.49 5.88
N GLU A 411 -17.38 23.79 4.62
CA GLU A 411 -18.53 23.24 3.91
C GLU A 411 -18.17 21.90 3.28
N THR A 412 -19.18 21.04 3.05
CA THR A 412 -18.97 19.80 2.29
C THR A 412 -18.89 20.14 0.81
N GLU A 413 -17.75 19.86 0.19
CA GLU A 413 -17.54 20.07 -1.24
C GLU A 413 -18.28 19.04 -2.09
N ASP A 414 -18.86 19.48 -3.22
CA ASP A 414 -19.38 18.56 -4.24
C ASP A 414 -18.23 17.96 -5.05
N CYS A 415 -18.10 16.63 -4.96
CA CYS A 415 -17.08 15.85 -5.66
C CYS A 415 -17.55 15.29 -7.01
N THR A 416 -18.82 15.44 -7.39
CA THR A 416 -19.43 14.73 -8.54
C THR A 416 -18.66 14.97 -9.83
N SER A 417 -18.46 16.23 -10.23
CA SER A 417 -17.73 16.57 -11.46
C SER A 417 -16.27 16.12 -11.42
N ALA A 418 -15.61 16.23 -10.27
CA ALA A 418 -14.23 15.81 -10.08
C ALA A 418 -14.09 14.29 -10.26
N VAL A 419 -14.96 13.51 -9.62
CA VAL A 419 -14.99 12.05 -9.73
C VAL A 419 -15.28 11.61 -11.16
N SER A 420 -16.28 12.22 -11.82
CA SER A 420 -16.58 11.92 -13.22
C SER A 420 -15.39 12.16 -14.14
N LYS A 421 -14.63 13.26 -13.93
CA LYS A 421 -13.42 13.55 -14.70
C LYS A 421 -12.35 12.48 -14.50
N ILE A 422 -12.07 12.09 -13.25
CA ILE A 422 -11.07 11.05 -12.93
C ILE A 422 -11.45 9.73 -13.60
N MET A 423 -12.70 9.29 -13.42
CA MET A 423 -13.17 8.02 -13.99
C MET A 423 -13.15 8.04 -15.52
N HIS A 424 -13.54 9.17 -16.13
CA HIS A 424 -13.51 9.33 -17.59
C HIS A 424 -12.09 9.26 -18.15
N GLU A 425 -11.13 10.01 -17.60
CA GLU A 425 -9.74 9.98 -18.06
C GLU A 425 -9.09 8.62 -17.85
N TYR A 426 -9.39 7.96 -16.72
CA TYR A 426 -8.90 6.60 -16.47
C TYR A 426 -9.49 5.60 -17.47
N SER A 427 -10.77 5.72 -17.84
CA SER A 427 -11.43 4.81 -18.79
C SER A 427 -10.88 4.88 -20.23
N LYS A 428 -10.26 6.01 -20.61
CA LYS A 428 -9.57 6.16 -21.91
C LYS A 428 -8.25 5.40 -21.97
N CYS A 429 -7.69 5.03 -20.82
CA CYS A 429 -6.39 4.38 -20.75
C CYS A 429 -6.54 2.86 -20.94
N THR A 430 -5.60 2.26 -21.68
CA THR A 430 -5.51 0.80 -21.78
C THR A 430 -4.37 0.30 -20.91
N PHE A 431 -4.59 -0.74 -20.11
CA PHE A 431 -3.58 -1.27 -19.20
C PHE A 431 -3.35 -2.77 -19.41
N ILE A 432 -2.10 -3.21 -19.26
CA ILE A 432 -1.74 -4.63 -19.21
C ILE A 432 -1.41 -4.96 -17.76
N LYS A 433 -2.19 -5.86 -17.14
CA LYS A 433 -2.00 -6.28 -15.73
C LYS A 433 -0.93 -7.38 -15.63
N ASP A 434 0.06 -7.21 -14.76
CA ASP A 434 0.91 -8.27 -14.25
C ASP A 434 0.42 -8.67 -12.84
N ASN A 435 -0.25 -9.80 -12.77
CA ASN A 435 -0.83 -10.33 -11.55
C ASN A 435 0.23 -10.84 -10.54
N THR A 436 1.48 -11.07 -10.99
CA THR A 436 2.56 -11.56 -10.13
C THR A 436 3.13 -10.45 -9.27
N THR A 437 3.40 -9.30 -9.90
CA THR A 437 3.96 -8.12 -9.23
C THR A 437 2.89 -7.18 -8.66
N GLN A 438 1.60 -7.43 -8.94
CA GLN A 438 0.47 -6.54 -8.66
C GLN A 438 0.70 -5.15 -9.26
N THR A 439 1.16 -5.13 -10.51
CA THR A 439 1.42 -3.91 -11.26
C THR A 439 0.69 -3.95 -12.59
N SER A 440 0.40 -2.78 -13.17
CA SER A 440 0.05 -2.67 -14.58
C SER A 440 0.96 -1.71 -15.33
N ILE A 441 1.08 -1.94 -16.63
CA ILE A 441 1.75 -1.04 -17.57
C ILE A 441 0.66 -0.36 -18.40
N LYS A 442 0.68 0.97 -18.42
CA LYS A 442 -0.16 1.76 -19.32
C LYS A 442 0.32 1.53 -20.75
N LYS A 443 -0.57 1.02 -21.59
CA LYS A 443 -0.34 0.83 -23.01
C LYS A 443 -0.54 2.18 -23.69
N ASP A 444 0.48 3.02 -23.66
CA ASP A 444 0.55 4.17 -24.55
C ASP A 444 0.76 3.65 -25.98
N SER A 445 0.14 4.31 -26.98
CA SER A 445 0.30 3.98 -28.40
C SER A 445 1.68 4.37 -28.94
N THR A 446 2.75 4.03 -28.22
CA THR A 446 4.13 4.28 -28.62
C THR A 446 4.80 2.95 -28.95
N LYS A 447 5.29 2.84 -30.19
CA LYS A 447 6.06 1.68 -30.65
C LYS A 447 7.44 1.71 -29.99
N GLN A 448 7.64 0.93 -28.93
CA GLN A 448 8.96 0.77 -28.33
C GLN A 448 9.85 -0.04 -29.30
N LEU A 449 10.85 0.62 -29.88
CA LEU A 449 11.82 -0.01 -30.77
C LEU A 449 13.07 -0.37 -29.96
N ASN A 450 13.64 -1.56 -30.21
CA ASN A 450 14.97 -1.90 -29.70
C ASN A 450 16.05 -1.32 -30.63
N LEU A 451 17.32 -1.35 -30.21
CA LEU A 451 18.43 -0.75 -30.98
C LEU A 451 18.59 -1.37 -32.38
N PHE A 452 18.33 -2.67 -32.54
CA PHE A 452 18.39 -3.34 -33.84
C PHE A 452 17.24 -2.88 -34.75
N SER A 453 16.03 -2.75 -34.21
CA SER A 453 14.89 -2.20 -34.95
C SER A 453 15.10 -0.73 -35.33
N LEU A 454 15.78 0.06 -34.50
CA LEU A 454 16.18 1.42 -34.86
C LEU A 454 17.20 1.43 -36.01
N PHE A 455 18.18 0.53 -35.99
CA PHE A 455 19.14 0.38 -37.08
C PHE A 455 18.44 -0.01 -38.40
N GLU A 456 17.54 -0.98 -38.38
CA GLU A 456 16.75 -1.36 -39.56
C GLU A 456 15.94 -0.19 -40.15
N LEU A 457 15.44 0.71 -39.31
CA LEU A 457 14.58 1.82 -39.72
C LEU A 457 15.36 3.10 -40.10
N TYR A 458 16.52 3.34 -39.47
CA TYR A 458 17.23 4.62 -39.50
C TYR A 458 18.74 4.48 -39.77
N ALA A 459 19.20 3.37 -40.37
CA ALA A 459 20.60 3.21 -40.74
C ALA A 459 21.10 4.36 -41.66
N ASP A 460 20.28 4.73 -42.65
CA ASP A 460 20.65 5.73 -43.66
C ASP A 460 20.02 7.11 -43.42
N ASN A 461 19.22 7.28 -42.36
CA ASN A 461 18.45 8.48 -42.09
C ASN A 461 18.59 8.95 -40.64
N SER A 462 18.64 10.27 -40.42
CA SER A 462 18.59 10.84 -39.08
C SER A 462 17.25 10.55 -38.40
N ILE A 463 17.29 10.17 -37.13
CA ILE A 463 16.13 10.01 -36.24
C ILE A 463 15.49 11.38 -35.95
N VAL A 464 16.34 12.41 -35.78
CA VAL A 464 15.94 13.81 -35.68
C VAL A 464 16.91 14.66 -36.48
N ASP A 465 16.37 15.70 -37.12
CA ASP A 465 17.13 16.79 -37.73
C ASP A 465 16.53 18.12 -37.25
N ASN A 466 17.25 18.82 -36.37
CA ASN A 466 16.88 20.14 -35.89
C ASN A 466 17.71 21.19 -36.63
N SER A 467 17.02 22.07 -37.36
CA SER A 467 17.61 23.27 -37.95
C SER A 467 17.04 24.51 -37.28
N PHE A 468 17.90 25.51 -37.06
CA PHE A 468 17.44 26.88 -36.88
C PHE A 468 17.15 27.45 -38.26
N VAL A 469 15.87 27.59 -38.61
CA VAL A 469 15.48 28.20 -39.89
C VAL A 469 15.91 29.67 -39.88
N HIS A 470 16.85 30.02 -40.75
CA HIS A 470 17.19 31.40 -41.06
C HIS A 470 16.21 31.93 -42.11
N ASP A 471 15.02 32.36 -41.68
CA ASP A 471 14.12 33.08 -42.57
C ASP A 471 14.65 34.51 -42.82
N GLY A 472 14.63 34.90 -44.10
CA GLY A 472 15.32 36.06 -44.62
C GLY A 472 14.86 37.41 -44.07
N ALA A 473 15.86 38.27 -43.83
CA ALA A 473 15.82 39.74 -43.85
C ALA A 473 14.85 40.47 -42.90
N VAL A 474 15.31 40.83 -41.70
CA VAL A 474 15.50 42.23 -41.23
C VAL A 474 16.56 42.22 -40.10
N LYS A 475 17.47 43.20 -40.11
CA LYS A 475 18.65 43.31 -39.22
C LYS A 475 18.35 43.32 -37.71
N TYR A 476 19.30 42.72 -36.98
CA TYR A 476 19.64 42.84 -35.53
C TYR A 476 18.92 41.93 -34.51
N GLN A 477 19.35 40.66 -34.42
CA GLN A 477 20.22 40.16 -33.34
C GLN A 477 20.76 38.78 -33.75
N THR A 478 22.04 38.52 -33.49
CA THR A 478 22.69 37.24 -33.78
C THR A 478 21.89 36.07 -33.18
N SER A 479 21.61 35.06 -34.00
CA SER A 479 20.81 33.85 -33.72
C SER A 479 21.31 32.96 -32.58
N SER A 480 22.40 33.34 -31.89
CA SER A 480 22.96 32.67 -30.71
C SER A 480 22.22 32.99 -29.39
N LYS A 481 21.08 33.70 -29.42
CA LYS A 481 20.36 34.14 -28.21
C LYS A 481 18.96 33.56 -27.99
N LEU A 482 18.32 32.93 -28.97
CA LEU A 482 16.95 32.44 -28.81
C LEU A 482 16.93 31.00 -28.29
N VAL A 483 17.04 30.87 -26.98
CA VAL A 483 16.91 29.60 -26.25
C VAL A 483 15.43 29.35 -25.99
N LEU A 484 14.89 28.22 -26.45
CA LEU A 484 13.46 27.86 -26.35
C LEU A 484 13.18 27.04 -25.09
N PRO A 485 12.67 27.62 -23.99
CA PRO A 485 12.66 26.95 -22.69
C PRO A 485 11.73 25.73 -22.61
N GLN A 486 10.71 25.68 -23.46
CA GLN A 486 9.73 24.61 -23.56
C GLN A 486 10.22 23.37 -24.34
N LYS A 487 11.39 23.42 -24.98
CA LYS A 487 11.91 22.29 -25.76
C LYS A 487 12.59 21.26 -24.86
N ASN A 488 12.55 20.01 -25.30
CA ASN A 488 13.13 18.89 -24.57
C ASN A 488 14.65 19.05 -24.46
N CYS A 489 15.18 18.77 -23.29
CA CYS A 489 16.60 18.77 -22.99
C CYS A 489 17.00 17.43 -22.39
N LEU A 490 17.93 16.77 -23.06
CA LEU A 490 18.54 15.54 -22.61
C LEU A 490 19.81 15.86 -21.82
N VAL A 491 19.78 15.61 -20.51
CA VAL A 491 20.96 15.72 -19.63
C VAL A 491 21.63 14.36 -19.55
N CYS A 492 22.89 14.25 -19.95
CA CYS A 492 23.56 12.96 -20.09
C CYS A 492 24.96 12.96 -19.48
N LEU A 493 25.29 11.90 -18.74
CA LEU A 493 26.62 11.67 -18.21
C LEU A 493 27.65 11.55 -19.33
N VAL A 494 28.68 12.38 -19.26
CA VAL A 494 29.84 12.32 -20.15
C VAL A 494 30.92 11.43 -19.51
N LYS A 495 31.65 10.67 -20.32
CA LYS A 495 32.82 9.90 -19.84
C LYS A 495 34.00 10.83 -19.57
N LYS A 496 34.80 10.52 -18.55
CA LYS A 496 35.97 11.33 -18.14
C LYS A 496 36.89 11.68 -19.29
N ASP A 497 37.13 10.76 -20.21
CA ASP A 497 38.04 10.95 -21.35
C ASP A 497 37.58 12.06 -22.32
N ASN A 498 36.29 12.43 -22.30
CA ASN A 498 35.73 13.47 -23.15
C ASN A 498 35.55 14.82 -22.42
N PHE A 499 35.89 14.91 -21.12
CA PHE A 499 35.61 16.11 -20.31
C PHE A 499 36.19 17.38 -20.94
N LYS A 500 37.45 17.33 -21.36
CA LYS A 500 38.16 18.49 -21.94
C LYS A 500 37.44 19.09 -23.14
N GLN A 501 36.76 18.27 -23.95
CA GLN A 501 36.03 18.74 -25.14
C GLN A 501 34.78 19.55 -24.77
N PHE A 502 34.12 19.19 -23.66
CA PHE A 502 32.96 19.94 -23.17
C PHE A 502 33.38 21.14 -22.32
N GLU A 503 34.45 21.01 -21.53
CA GLU A 503 35.00 22.14 -20.75
C GLU A 503 35.45 23.28 -21.65
N ASN A 504 36.07 22.95 -22.80
CA ASN A 504 36.56 23.91 -23.78
C ASN A 504 35.56 24.19 -24.91
N GLN A 505 34.33 23.65 -24.84
CA GLN A 505 33.26 23.85 -25.82
C GLN A 505 33.60 23.42 -27.27
N THR A 506 34.58 22.54 -27.44
CA THR A 506 35.01 22.04 -28.77
C THR A 506 34.28 20.76 -29.21
N ALA A 507 33.47 20.15 -28.34
CA ALA A 507 32.71 18.96 -28.66
C ALA A 507 31.73 19.19 -29.84
N LYS A 508 31.81 18.32 -30.86
CA LYS A 508 30.92 18.32 -32.03
C LYS A 508 30.05 17.08 -32.13
N ILE A 509 30.44 16.00 -31.47
CA ILE A 509 29.74 14.72 -31.50
C ILE A 509 29.67 14.16 -30.08
N TYR A 510 28.50 13.61 -29.71
CA TYR A 510 28.33 12.83 -28.49
C TYR A 510 27.92 11.39 -28.84
N TYR A 511 28.64 10.42 -28.28
CA TYR A 511 28.31 9.00 -28.37
C TYR A 511 27.67 8.53 -27.07
N SER A 512 26.48 7.95 -27.17
CA SER A 512 25.77 7.37 -26.04
C SER A 512 26.48 6.15 -25.41
N GLY A 513 26.00 5.70 -24.24
CA GLY A 513 26.37 4.43 -23.58
C GLY A 513 25.86 3.19 -24.32
N LYS A 514 26.38 1.97 -24.02
CA LYS A 514 25.96 0.72 -24.69
C LYS A 514 24.50 0.41 -24.42
N LYS A 515 24.03 0.86 -23.26
CA LYS A 515 22.64 0.84 -22.86
C LYS A 515 22.17 2.28 -22.91
N PHE A 516 21.46 2.63 -23.97
CA PHE A 516 20.66 3.85 -24.01
C PHE A 516 19.24 3.50 -23.56
N PRO A 517 18.57 4.39 -22.83
CA PRO A 517 17.28 4.12 -22.21
C PRO A 517 16.17 4.19 -23.27
N SER A 518 15.24 3.23 -23.23
CA SER A 518 14.08 3.21 -24.13
C SER A 518 12.96 4.17 -23.74
N THR A 519 13.16 4.99 -22.71
CA THR A 519 12.17 5.93 -22.15
C THR A 519 12.37 7.37 -22.60
N VAL A 520 13.32 7.61 -23.51
CA VAL A 520 13.55 8.93 -24.12
C VAL A 520 12.76 9.00 -25.43
N ALA A 521 11.97 10.05 -25.62
CA ALA A 521 11.29 10.29 -26.88
C ALA A 521 12.31 10.79 -27.92
N LEU A 522 12.90 9.85 -28.67
CA LEU A 522 14.01 10.13 -29.58
C LEU A 522 13.65 11.17 -30.65
N ASP A 523 12.42 11.15 -31.16
CA ASP A 523 11.85 12.07 -32.15
C ASP A 523 11.65 13.50 -31.61
N LYS A 524 11.75 13.70 -30.30
CA LYS A 524 11.55 14.99 -29.63
C LYS A 524 12.83 15.59 -29.08
N LEU A 525 13.98 14.93 -29.27
CA LEU A 525 15.27 15.43 -28.82
C LEU A 525 15.61 16.77 -29.48
N PHE A 526 15.89 17.78 -28.67
CA PHE A 526 16.20 19.12 -29.16
C PHE A 526 17.51 19.65 -28.57
N TYR A 527 17.58 19.70 -27.25
CA TYR A 527 18.78 20.14 -26.54
C TYR A 527 19.52 18.97 -25.88
N PHE A 528 20.82 19.13 -25.75
CA PHE A 528 21.73 18.26 -25.01
C PHE A 528 22.47 19.09 -23.94
N MET A 529 22.53 18.56 -22.71
CA MET A 529 23.35 19.12 -21.63
C MET A 529 24.33 18.05 -21.13
N PRO A 530 25.66 18.26 -21.28
CA PRO A 530 26.66 17.35 -20.75
C PRO A 530 26.68 17.43 -19.23
N TYR A 531 26.48 16.29 -18.57
CA TYR A 531 26.70 16.12 -17.14
C TYR A 531 28.11 15.57 -16.89
N LEU A 532 28.97 16.36 -16.26
CA LEU A 532 30.30 15.92 -15.87
C LEU A 532 30.24 15.37 -14.43
N LYS A 533 30.58 14.08 -14.26
CA LYS A 533 30.58 13.43 -12.93
C LYS A 533 31.35 14.29 -11.92
N SER A 534 30.78 14.52 -10.73
CA SER A 534 31.29 15.38 -9.64
C SER A 534 31.23 16.90 -9.87
N LYS A 535 30.84 17.38 -11.04
CA LYS A 535 30.63 18.82 -11.30
C LYS A 535 29.16 19.14 -11.53
N GLY A 536 28.50 18.44 -12.45
CA GLY A 536 27.11 18.71 -12.84
C GLY A 536 26.99 19.16 -14.30
N VAL A 537 26.02 20.02 -14.59
CA VAL A 537 25.81 20.64 -15.92
C VAL A 537 26.20 22.12 -15.91
N ARG A 538 26.53 22.67 -17.07
CA ARG A 538 26.88 24.09 -17.22
C ARG A 538 26.43 24.67 -18.57
N ASP A 539 26.71 23.92 -19.62
CA ASP A 539 26.63 24.37 -21.01
C ASP A 539 25.47 23.72 -21.76
N LEU A 540 24.79 24.47 -22.62
CA LEU A 540 23.71 23.98 -23.47
C LEU A 540 24.19 23.76 -24.91
N TYR A 541 23.83 22.62 -25.47
CA TYR A 541 24.08 22.27 -26.86
C TYR A 541 22.76 22.00 -27.59
N LEU A 542 22.71 22.35 -28.87
CA LEU A 542 21.68 21.92 -29.81
C LEU A 542 22.06 20.53 -30.33
N ILE A 543 21.11 19.61 -30.37
CA ILE A 543 21.24 18.36 -31.12
C ILE A 543 20.82 18.68 -32.56
N LYS A 544 21.79 18.89 -33.45
CA LYS A 544 21.53 19.13 -34.88
C LYS A 544 20.94 17.90 -35.52
N SER A 545 21.56 16.75 -35.29
CA SER A 545 21.06 15.47 -35.74
C SER A 545 21.24 14.42 -34.67
N ALA A 546 20.33 13.44 -34.65
CA ALA A 546 20.49 12.21 -33.90
C ALA A 546 20.35 11.03 -34.84
N ARG A 547 21.28 10.07 -34.79
CA ARG A 547 21.28 8.89 -35.66
C ARG A 547 21.82 7.66 -34.95
N VAL A 548 21.69 6.50 -35.57
CA VAL A 548 22.40 5.28 -35.15
C VAL A 548 23.74 5.25 -35.87
N GLY A 549 24.83 4.96 -35.14
CA GLY A 549 26.17 4.87 -35.71
C GLY A 549 27.10 4.06 -34.82
N ASN A 550 28.39 4.06 -35.15
CA ASN A 550 29.40 3.27 -34.44
C ASN A 550 30.17 4.11 -33.42
N ARG A 551 30.72 3.48 -32.39
CA ARG A 551 31.60 4.18 -31.46
C ARG A 551 32.83 4.70 -32.21
N LYS A 552 33.11 6.01 -32.10
CA LYS A 552 34.23 6.70 -32.77
C LYS A 552 34.19 6.58 -34.31
N GLU A 553 33.00 6.54 -34.88
CA GLU A 553 32.76 6.58 -36.33
C GLU A 553 33.64 7.62 -37.04
N GLY A 554 34.38 7.19 -38.06
CA GLY A 554 35.28 8.05 -38.86
C GLY A 554 36.62 8.38 -38.19
N GLN A 555 36.96 7.78 -37.05
CA GLN A 555 38.25 7.94 -36.37
C GLN A 555 39.08 6.64 -36.45
N LYS A 556 40.39 6.73 -36.19
CA LYS A 556 41.31 5.57 -36.23
C LYS A 556 40.92 4.41 -35.30
N ASP A 557 40.13 4.66 -34.26
CA ASP A 557 39.69 3.65 -33.28
C ASP A 557 38.19 3.34 -33.39
N GLU A 558 37.61 3.40 -34.59
CA GLU A 558 36.21 3.03 -34.81
C GLU A 558 35.96 1.54 -34.48
N ASP A 559 34.89 1.27 -33.71
CA ASP A 559 34.46 -0.09 -33.38
C ASP A 559 33.13 -0.39 -34.08
N LEU A 560 33.21 -1.11 -35.20
CA LEU A 560 32.07 -1.52 -36.05
C LEU A 560 31.11 -2.49 -35.36
N SER A 561 31.47 -3.04 -34.20
CA SER A 561 30.62 -3.95 -33.42
C SER A 561 29.89 -3.27 -32.26
N ASP A 562 30.17 -1.98 -32.02
CA ASP A 562 29.69 -1.21 -30.87
C ASP A 562 28.72 -0.10 -31.31
N PHE A 563 27.51 -0.50 -31.71
CA PHE A 563 26.42 0.40 -32.12
C PHE A 563 25.98 1.35 -31.00
N ARG A 564 25.83 2.63 -31.33
CA ARG A 564 25.44 3.73 -30.43
C ARG A 564 24.42 4.65 -31.08
N LEU A 565 23.65 5.36 -30.25
CA LEU A 565 23.09 6.64 -30.69
C LEU A 565 24.21 7.68 -30.71
N VAL A 566 24.29 8.41 -31.82
CA VAL A 566 25.26 9.47 -32.08
C VAL A 566 24.50 10.78 -32.27
N PHE A 567 24.90 11.79 -31.51
CA PHE A 567 24.33 13.13 -31.62
C PHE A 567 25.37 14.06 -32.23
N ASP A 568 25.03 14.70 -33.35
CA ASP A 568 25.80 15.83 -33.85
C ASP A 568 25.32 17.05 -33.08
N ILE A 569 26.23 17.64 -32.30
CA ILE A 569 25.90 18.69 -31.35
C ILE A 569 26.60 19.99 -31.70
N GLU A 570 25.95 21.09 -31.35
CA GLU A 570 26.48 22.45 -31.50
C GLU A 570 26.32 23.22 -30.21
N PHE A 571 27.39 23.84 -29.72
CA PHE A 571 27.34 24.67 -28.52
C PHE A 571 26.44 25.88 -28.77
N VAL A 572 25.48 26.11 -27.88
CA VAL A 572 24.53 27.21 -27.95
C VAL A 572 24.96 28.33 -27.01
N LYS A 573 25.00 28.05 -25.71
CA LYS A 573 25.32 29.02 -24.67
C LYS A 573 25.68 28.33 -23.35
N GLN A 574 26.50 28.99 -22.54
CA GLN A 574 26.64 28.69 -21.12
C GLN A 574 25.36 29.13 -20.36
N ILE A 575 24.71 28.19 -19.67
CA ILE A 575 23.45 28.42 -18.94
C ILE A 575 23.70 28.79 -17.49
N PHE A 576 24.73 28.22 -16.88
CA PHE A 576 25.10 28.47 -15.49
C PHE A 576 26.50 29.07 -15.40
N ASP A 577 26.72 29.99 -14.46
CA ASP A 577 28.04 30.61 -14.24
C ASP A 577 29.09 29.59 -13.79
N ASP A 578 28.67 28.65 -12.94
CA ASP A 578 29.45 27.47 -12.55
C ASP A 578 28.60 26.19 -12.66
N TYR A 579 29.24 25.04 -12.68
CA TYR A 579 28.58 23.74 -12.80
C TYR A 579 27.56 23.51 -11.68
N GLN A 580 26.34 23.14 -12.06
CA GLN A 580 25.24 22.89 -11.15
C GLN A 580 24.89 21.40 -11.07
N PRO A 581 24.71 20.84 -9.85
CA PRO A 581 24.27 19.47 -9.70
C PRO A 581 22.83 19.31 -10.18
N ILE A 582 22.59 18.31 -11.03
CA ILE A 582 21.25 17.87 -11.44
C ILE A 582 21.14 16.38 -11.18
N GLY A 583 20.02 15.95 -10.60
CA GLY A 583 19.74 14.55 -10.33
C GLY A 583 19.53 13.76 -11.62
N LEU A 584 20.43 12.81 -11.91
CA LEU A 584 20.26 11.86 -13.00
C LEU A 584 19.34 10.71 -12.56
N LYS A 585 18.14 10.61 -13.16
CA LYS A 585 17.05 9.72 -12.71
C LYS A 585 17.31 8.23 -12.93
N ILE A 586 17.88 7.83 -14.07
CA ILE A 586 17.98 6.41 -14.44
C ILE A 586 19.43 5.96 -14.35
N TRP A 587 19.71 5.03 -13.44
CA TRP A 587 21.05 4.47 -13.17
C TRP A 587 22.14 5.54 -12.96
N MET A 588 21.76 6.77 -12.59
CA MET A 588 22.64 7.94 -12.55
C MET A 588 23.37 8.24 -13.88
N THR A 589 22.76 7.94 -15.03
CA THR A 589 23.38 8.14 -16.35
C THR A 589 22.75 9.25 -17.18
N PHE A 590 21.46 9.54 -17.04
CA PHE A 590 20.81 10.62 -17.79
C PHE A 590 19.50 11.10 -17.14
N THR A 591 18.92 12.18 -17.67
CA THR A 591 17.54 12.66 -17.40
C THR A 591 16.98 13.33 -18.64
N ASP A 592 15.74 12.97 -19.00
CA ASP A 592 14.94 13.64 -20.02
C ASP A 592 13.95 14.59 -19.32
N THR A 593 13.86 15.82 -19.82
CA THR A 593 13.18 16.95 -19.17
C THR A 593 12.99 18.08 -20.19
N THR A 594 12.50 19.24 -19.77
CA THR A 594 12.50 20.47 -20.58
C THR A 594 13.49 21.46 -20.00
N LEU A 595 13.95 22.41 -20.82
CA LEU A 595 14.90 23.40 -20.32
C LEU A 595 14.29 24.27 -19.20
N ASN A 596 12.98 24.52 -19.22
CA ASN A 596 12.23 25.21 -18.15
C ASN A 596 12.33 24.52 -16.79
N GLU A 597 12.39 23.19 -16.76
CA GLU A 597 12.52 22.43 -15.50
C GLU A 597 13.95 22.46 -14.96
N ILE A 598 14.94 22.75 -15.82
CA ILE A 598 16.36 22.88 -15.45
C ILE A 598 16.67 24.31 -15.00
N LEU A 599 16.08 25.31 -15.66
CA LEU A 599 16.32 26.70 -15.34
C LEU A 599 15.66 27.07 -14.00
N PRO A 600 16.37 27.73 -13.08
CA PRO A 600 15.76 28.24 -11.86
C PRO A 600 14.62 29.19 -12.23
N THR A 601 13.52 29.09 -11.48
CA THR A 601 12.30 29.86 -11.74
C THR A 601 12.58 31.36 -11.55
N ARG A 602 12.88 32.05 -12.67
CA ARG A 602 13.15 33.49 -12.87
C ARG A 602 14.53 34.02 -12.46
N THR A 603 15.25 34.52 -13.45
CA THR A 603 15.21 35.97 -13.73
C THR A 603 14.82 36.13 -15.20
N LEU A 604 13.76 36.91 -15.45
CA LEU A 604 13.28 37.27 -16.80
C LEU A 604 14.32 38.07 -17.58
#